data_AF-A0A376S6W7-F1
#
_entry.id   AF-A0A376S6W7-F1
#
_cell.length_a   1.000
_cell.length_b   1.000
_cell.length_c   1.000
_cell.angle_alpha   90.00
_cell.angle_beta   90.00
_cell.angle_gamma   90.00
#
_symmetry.space_group_name_H-M   'P 1'
#
loop_
_entity.id
_entity.type
_entity.pdbx_description
1 polymer ?
#
loop_
_entity_poly.entity_id
_entity_poly.type
_entity_poly.pdbx_seq_one_letter_code
_entity_poly.pdbx_strand_id
1 'polypeptide(L)' 'MKNILAIQSHVVYGHAGNSAAEFPMRRLGANVCR' A
#
# COMPACT_ATOMS: atom_id res chain seq x y z
N MET A 1 -7.74 4.03 14.23
CA MET A 1 -7.04 3.50 13.04
C MET A 1 -7.40 4.39 11.85
N LYS A 2 -6.41 4.82 11.05
CA LYS A 2 -6.66 5.63 9.84
C LYS A 2 -6.82 4.71 8.63
N ASN A 3 -7.83 4.95 7.81
CA ASN A 3 -8.07 4.23 6.56
C ASN A 3 -7.53 5.06 5.39
N ILE A 4 -6.75 4.44 4.51
CA ILE A 4 -6.09 5.08 3.37
C ILE A 4 -6.57 4.39 2.09
N LEU A 5 -7.10 5.16 1.14
CA LEU A 5 -7.39 4.70 -0.22
C LEU A 5 -6.15 4.89 -1.09
N ALA A 6 -5.61 3.79 -1.62
CA ALA A 6 -4.36 3.78 -2.38
C ALA A 6 -4.59 3.62 -3.88
N ILE A 7 -4.80 4.75 -4.57
CA ILE A 7 -4.98 4.80 -6.03
C ILE A 7 -3.62 4.92 -6.70
N GLN A 8 -2.94 3.78 -6.87
CA GLN A 8 -1.64 3.68 -7.55
C GLN A 8 -1.55 2.39 -8.36
N SER A 9 -0.57 2.28 -9.25
CA SER A 9 -0.33 1.07 -10.04
C SER A 9 0.12 -0.12 -9.16
N HIS A 10 -0.17 -1.34 -9.61
CA HIS A 10 0.33 -2.57 -9.01
C HIS A 10 1.38 -3.19 -9.94
N VAL A 11 2.49 -3.67 -9.37
CA VAL A 11 3.50 -4.45 -10.10
C VAL A 11 3.54 -5.88 -9.59
N VAL A 12 3.64 -6.83 -10.50
CA VAL A 12 3.67 -8.28 -10.20
C VAL A 12 5.05 -8.72 -9.73
N TYR A 13 6.12 -8.07 -10.20
CA TYR A 13 7.50 -8.34 -9.80
C TYR A 13 8.25 -7.03 -9.56
N GLY A 14 9.04 -6.96 -8.49
CA GLY A 14 9.70 -5.75 -8.01
C GLY A 14 8.82 -4.89 -7.09
N HIS A 15 9.28 -3.68 -6.75
CA HIS A 15 8.63 -2.80 -5.78
C HIS A 15 8.37 -1.42 -6.39
N ALA A 16 7.15 -1.19 -6.85
CA ALA A 16 6.65 0.11 -7.28
C ALA A 16 5.13 0.22 -7.00
N GLY A 17 4.64 1.46 -6.85
CA GLY A 17 3.22 1.73 -6.59
C GLY A 17 2.69 1.03 -5.34
N ASN A 18 1.49 0.45 -5.42
CA ASN A 18 0.83 -0.23 -4.31
C ASN A 18 1.67 -1.38 -3.75
N SER A 19 2.41 -2.10 -4.60
CA SER A 19 3.28 -3.20 -4.18
C SER A 19 4.45 -2.74 -3.30
N ALA A 20 4.85 -1.46 -3.36
CA ALA A 20 5.89 -0.88 -2.51
C ALA A 20 5.34 -0.16 -1.26
N ALA A 21 4.19 0.51 -1.39
CA ALA A 21 3.69 1.40 -0.35
C ALA A 21 2.85 0.68 0.73
N GLU A 22 2.13 -0.37 0.35
CA GLU A 22 1.13 -0.97 1.24
C GLU A 22 1.73 -1.69 2.45
N PHE A 23 2.76 -2.51 2.26
CA PHE A 23 3.37 -3.26 3.36
C PHE A 23 3.92 -2.32 4.46
N PRO A 24 4.71 -1.28 4.13
CA PRO A 24 5.15 -0.30 5.12
C PRO A 24 3.98 0.41 5.82
N MET A 25 2.96 0.85 5.06
CA MET A 25 1.81 1.55 5.63
C MET A 25 1.02 0.65 6.60
N ARG A 26 0.80 -0.61 6.25
CA ARG A 26 0.16 -1.60 7.14
C ARG A 26 1.03 -1.89 8.37
N ARG A 27 2.35 -1.97 8.20
CA ARG A 27 3.30 -2.21 9.31
C ARG A 27 3.29 -1.07 10.33
N LEU A 28 3.01 0.15 9.90
CA LEU A 28 2.82 1.34 10.74
C LEU A 28 1.41 1.46 11.35
N GLY A 29 0.54 0.46 11.13
CA GLY A 29 -0.80 0.42 11.73
C GLY A 29 -1.88 1.19 10.97
N ALA A 30 -1.64 1.55 9.71
CA ALA A 30 -2.68 2.08 8.83
C ALA A 30 -3.44 0.94 8.13
N ASN A 31 -4.74 1.12 7.94
CA ASN A 31 -5.52 0.24 7.08
C ASN A 31 -5.47 0.78 5.64
N VAL A 32 -5.05 -0.05 4.68
CA VAL A 32 -4.85 0.36 3.29
C VAL A 32 -5.85 -0.40 2.41
N CYS A 33 -6.77 0.34 1.82
CA CYS A 33 -7.71 -0.14 0.82
C CYS A 33 -7.13 0.17 -0.57
N ARG A 34 -6.93 -0.86 -1.39
CA ARG A 34 -6.50 -0.72 -2.78
C ARG A 34 -7.70 -0.58 -3.71
#